data_AF-A0A662DBA8-F1
#
_entry.id   AF-A0A662DBA8-F1
#
_cell.length_a   1.000
_cell.length_b   1.000
_cell.length_c   1.000
_cell.angle_alpha   90.00
_cell.angle_beta   90.00
_cell.angle_gamma   90.00
#
_symmetry.space_group_name_H-M   'P 1'
#
loop_
_entity.id
_entity.type
_entity.pdbx_description
1 polymer ?
#
loop_
_entity_poly.entity_id
_entity_poly.type
_entity_poly.pdbx_seq_one_letter_code
_entity_poly.pdbx_strand_id
1 'polypeptide(L)'
;MGTKKRTHVVVPEELVKEIDRISGKRKRSQFITQAVRKEIKRLKFLQAVKETAGAWKDEDHPELKEGVDKWVRGLREEDEKRLKEII
;
A
#
# COMPACT_ATOMS: atom_id res chain seq x y z
N MET A 1 4.93 22.88 7.97
CA MET A 1 5.05 21.86 9.04
C MET A 1 3.70 21.70 9.70
N GLY A 2 3.11 20.50 9.71
CA GLY A 2 1.79 20.27 10.32
C GLY A 2 1.81 20.53 11.82
N THR A 3 0.78 21.19 12.33
CA THR A 3 0.61 21.49 13.77
C THR A 3 0.49 20.20 14.57
N LYS A 4 1.25 20.09 15.68
CA LYS A 4 1.18 18.94 16.59
C LYS A 4 0.19 19.25 17.70
N LYS A 5 -0.85 18.42 17.85
CA LYS A 5 -1.80 18.48 18.98
C LYS A 5 -1.47 17.39 19.99
N ARG A 6 -1.35 17.76 21.28
CA ARG A 6 -1.21 16.77 22.36
C ARG A 6 -2.55 16.08 22.57
N THR A 7 -2.53 14.75 22.62
CA THR A 7 -3.71 13.92 22.86
C THR A 7 -3.36 12.97 24.01
N HIS A 8 -4.20 12.94 25.04
CA HIS A 8 -4.04 12.00 26.15
C HIS A 8 -4.73 10.68 25.79
N VAL A 9 -4.01 9.57 25.89
CA VAL A 9 -4.51 8.23 25.55
C VAL A 9 -4.21 7.32 26.73
N VAL A 10 -5.22 6.57 27.18
CA VAL A 10 -5.06 5.56 28.23
C VAL A 10 -4.60 4.27 27.58
N VAL A 11 -3.50 3.71 28.06
CA VAL A 11 -2.86 2.51 27.49
C VAL A 11 -2.42 1.62 28.65
N PRO A 12 -2.57 0.28 28.54
CA PRO A 12 -2.06 -0.66 29.54
C PRO A 12 -0.56 -0.46 29.82
N GLU A 13 -0.16 -0.59 31.09
CA GLU A 13 1.22 -0.37 31.51
C GLU A 13 2.19 -1.36 30.85
N GLU A 14 1.77 -2.60 30.68
CA GLU A 14 2.51 -3.66 29.97
C GLU A 14 2.90 -3.24 28.55
N LEU A 15 1.98 -2.63 27.82
CA LEU A 15 2.19 -2.20 26.45
C LEU A 15 3.14 -0.99 26.39
N VAL A 16 3.07 -0.09 27.37
CA VAL A 16 4.02 1.02 27.49
C VAL A 16 5.44 0.51 27.77
N LYS A 17 5.59 -0.48 28.65
CA LYS A 17 6.88 -1.13 28.96
C LYS A 17 7.46 -1.81 27.73
N GLU A 18 6.62 -2.48 26.94
CA GLU A 18 7.05 -3.14 25.71
C GLU A 18 7.50 -2.13 24.64
N ILE A 19 6.75 -1.04 24.45
CA ILE A 19 7.14 0.04 23.55
C ILE A 19 8.49 0.63 23.98
N ASP A 20 8.72 0.83 25.27
CA ASP A 20 10.02 1.34 25.76
C ASP A 20 11.17 0.38 25.50
N ARG A 21 10.92 -0.93 25.65
CA ARG A 21 11.92 -1.96 25.36
C ARG A 21 12.33 -1.96 23.89
N ILE A 22 11.36 -1.78 22.98
CA ILE A 22 11.60 -1.83 21.53
C ILE A 22 12.15 -0.50 21.00
N SER A 23 11.52 0.62 21.39
CA SER A 23 11.79 1.94 20.80
C SER A 23 12.79 2.77 21.61
N GLY A 24 13.07 2.37 22.86
CA GLY A 24 13.87 3.13 23.80
C GLY A 24 13.09 4.29 24.45
N LYS A 25 13.65 4.82 25.53
CA LYS A 25 13.05 5.93 26.29
C LYS A 25 12.87 7.16 25.37
N ARG A 26 11.75 7.88 25.54
CA ARG A 26 11.36 9.11 24.80
C ARG A 26 10.90 8.94 23.34
N LYS A 27 10.89 7.73 22.77
CA LYS A 27 10.41 7.50 21.39
C LYS A 27 8.96 6.99 21.30
N ARG A 28 8.25 6.89 22.43
CA ARG A 28 6.85 6.42 22.51
C ARG A 28 5.89 7.13 21.54
N SER A 29 5.92 8.47 21.51
CA SER A 29 5.04 9.26 20.62
C SER A 29 5.31 8.98 19.14
N GLN A 30 6.59 8.83 18.77
CA GLN A 30 6.98 8.48 17.41
C GLN A 30 6.51 7.06 17.04
N PHE A 31 6.73 6.09 17.93
CA PHE A 31 6.30 4.71 17.74
C PHE A 31 4.79 4.61 17.54
N ILE A 32 4.01 5.20 18.45
CA ILE A 32 2.54 5.22 18.39
C ILE A 32 2.09 5.90 17.10
N THR A 33 2.68 7.04 16.72
CA THR A 33 2.32 7.75 15.48
C THR A 33 2.56 6.87 14.25
N GLN A 34 3.68 6.14 14.20
CA GLN A 34 3.98 5.25 13.08
C GLN A 34 3.02 4.06 13.03
N ALA A 35 2.73 3.43 14.18
CA ALA A 35 1.78 2.33 14.27
C ALA A 35 0.38 2.75 13.81
N VAL A 36 -0.11 3.89 14.31
CA VAL A 36 -1.42 4.44 13.93
C VAL A 36 -1.48 4.77 12.44
N ARG A 37 -0.42 5.37 11.87
CA ARG A 37 -0.36 5.63 10.41
C ARG A 37 -0.42 4.35 9.59
N LYS A 38 0.30 3.31 10.01
CA LYS A 38 0.29 2.01 9.35
C LYS A 38 -1.12 1.40 9.39
N GLU A 39 -1.77 1.43 10.55
CA GLU A 39 -3.11 0.85 10.69
C GLU A 39 -4.17 1.63 9.91
N ILE A 40 -4.13 2.97 9.93
CA ILE A 40 -5.03 3.80 9.10
C ILE A 40 -4.85 3.46 7.61
N LYS A 41 -3.60 3.31 7.14
CA LYS A 41 -3.34 2.94 5.75
C LYS A 41 -3.91 1.56 5.43
N ARG A 42 -3.74 0.59 6.33
CA ARG A 42 -4.29 -0.77 6.18
C ARG A 42 -5.82 -0.74 6.11
N LEU A 43 -6.49 -0.03 7.01
CA LEU A 43 -7.96 0.07 7.03
C LEU A 43 -8.49 0.74 5.76
N LYS A 44 -7.87 1.83 5.31
CA LYS A 44 -8.24 2.48 4.04
C LYS A 44 -8.04 1.57 2.85
N PHE A 45 -6.96 0.80 2.82
CA PHE A 45 -6.71 -0.17 1.76
C PHE A 45 -7.78 -1.27 1.75
N LEU A 46 -8.11 -1.84 2.91
CA LEU A 46 -9.17 -2.85 2.99
C LEU A 46 -10.53 -2.31 2.55
N GLN A 47 -10.84 -1.06 2.88
CA GLN A 47 -12.06 -0.40 2.43
C GLN A 47 -12.05 -0.25 0.90
N ALA A 48 -10.97 0.27 0.32
CA ALA A 48 -10.83 0.41 -1.12
C ALA A 48 -10.95 -0.94 -1.84
N VAL A 49 -10.29 -1.99 -1.35
CA VAL A 49 -10.39 -3.35 -1.92
C VAL A 49 -11.82 -3.86 -1.92
N LYS A 50 -12.60 -3.59 -0.86
CA LYS A 50 -14.02 -3.95 -0.81
C LYS A 50 -14.85 -3.15 -1.80
N GLU A 51 -14.60 -1.85 -1.92
CA GLU A 51 -15.32 -0.96 -2.82
C GLU A 51 -15.02 -1.24 -4.29
N THR A 52 -13.79 -1.62 -4.61
CA THR A 52 -13.35 -1.96 -5.97
C THR A 52 -13.50 -3.44 -6.30
N ALA A 53 -14.09 -4.25 -5.40
CA ALA A 53 -14.33 -5.66 -5.66
C ALA A 53 -15.27 -5.80 -6.85
N GLY A 54 -14.83 -6.54 -7.88
CA GLY A 54 -15.60 -6.70 -9.12
C GLY A 54 -15.48 -5.53 -10.12
N ALA A 55 -14.65 -4.52 -9.83
CA ALA A 55 -14.32 -3.47 -10.80
C ALA A 55 -13.41 -3.98 -11.94
N TRP A 56 -12.85 -5.18 -11.80
CA TRP A 56 -12.04 -5.87 -12.81
C TRP A 56 -12.70 -7.21 -13.12
N LYS A 57 -13.10 -7.43 -14.38
CA LYS A 57 -13.70 -8.68 -14.85
C LYS A 57 -12.96 -9.18 -16.08
N ASP A 58 -12.88 -10.50 -16.22
CA ASP A 58 -12.23 -11.13 -17.38
C ASP A 58 -12.95 -10.80 -18.70
N GLU A 59 -14.26 -10.56 -18.63
CA GLU A 59 -15.10 -10.13 -19.77
C GLU A 59 -14.69 -8.76 -20.32
N ASP A 60 -14.21 -7.87 -19.46
CA ASP A 60 -13.79 -6.52 -19.82
C ASP A 60 -12.35 -6.50 -20.39
N HIS A 61 -11.62 -7.62 -20.29
CA HIS A 61 -10.21 -7.75 -20.69
C HIS A 61 -9.94 -8.98 -21.57
N PRO A 62 -10.55 -9.06 -22.77
CA PRO A 62 -10.34 -10.18 -23.69
C PRO A 62 -8.88 -10.35 -24.14
N GLU A 63 -8.10 -9.27 -24.16
CA GLU A 63 -6.67 -9.26 -24.51
C GLU A 63 -5.81 -10.11 -23.55
N LEU A 64 -6.29 -10.32 -22.31
CA LEU A 64 -5.59 -11.13 -21.31
C LEU A 64 -6.00 -12.60 -21.32
N LYS A 65 -6.94 -13.00 -22.19
CA LYS A 65 -7.54 -14.34 -22.21
C LYS A 65 -6.52 -15.46 -22.41
N GLU A 66 -5.46 -15.22 -23.18
CA GLU A 66 -4.39 -16.20 -23.40
C GLU A 66 -3.29 -16.17 -22.34
N GLY A 67 -3.41 -15.30 -21.34
CA GLY A 67 -2.40 -15.06 -20.30
C GLY A 67 -1.77 -13.68 -20.41
N VAL A 68 -1.55 -13.07 -19.24
CA VAL A 68 -0.91 -11.75 -19.11
C VAL A 68 0.51 -11.76 -19.67
N ASP A 69 1.23 -12.88 -19.53
CA ASP A 69 2.60 -13.05 -20.01
C ASP A 69 2.70 -12.93 -21.54
N LYS A 70 1.78 -13.56 -22.27
CA LYS A 70 1.71 -13.46 -23.73
C LYS A 70 1.36 -12.06 -24.19
N TRP A 71 0.38 -11.43 -23.54
CA TRP A 71 -0.04 -10.06 -23.86
C TRP A 71 1.11 -9.07 -23.66
N VAL A 72 1.81 -9.13 -22.51
CA VAL A 72 2.98 -8.28 -22.22
C VAL A 72 4.11 -8.52 -23.21
N ARG A 73 4.34 -9.76 -23.63
CA ARG A 73 5.34 -10.09 -24.64
C ARG A 73 5.01 -9.46 -25.99
N GLY A 74 3.76 -9.56 -26.43
CA GLY A 74 3.28 -8.92 -27.66
C GLY A 74 3.51 -7.41 -27.66
N LEU A 75 3.13 -6.73 -26.56
CA LEU A 75 3.38 -5.29 -26.40
C LEU A 75 4.86 -4.91 -26.54
N ARG A 76 5.76 -5.70 -25.95
CA ARG A 76 7.21 -5.46 -26.06
C ARG A 76 7.72 -5.65 -27.48
N GLU A 77 7.26 -6.69 -28.18
CA GLU A 77 7.65 -6.96 -29.57
C GLU A 77 7.13 -5.86 -30.53
N GLU A 78 5.94 -5.30 -30.27
CA GLU A 78 5.40 -4.15 -31.01
C GLU A 78 6.23 -2.88 -30.77
N ASP A 79 6.56 -2.58 -29.51
CA ASP A 79 7.38 -1.43 -29.15
C ASP A 79 8.79 -1.53 -29.75
N GLU A 80 9.41 -2.71 -29.74
CA GLU A 80 10.70 -2.95 -30.39
C GLU A 80 10.66 -2.76 -31.91
N LYS A 81 9.57 -3.19 -32.57
CA LYS A 81 9.39 -2.95 -34.01
C LYS A 81 9.25 -1.47 -34.30
N ARG A 82 8.44 -0.74 -33.53
CA ARG A 82 8.27 0.71 -33.67
C ARG A 82 9.58 1.45 -33.46
N LEU A 83 10.38 1.05 -32.47
CA LEU A 83 11.68 1.64 -32.21
C LEU A 83 12.64 1.44 -33.39
N LYS A 84 12.62 0.28 -34.04
CA LYS A 84 13.43 -0.02 -35.25
C LYS A 84 13.00 0.75 -36.49
N GLU A 85 11.75 1.22 -36.57
CA GLU A 85 11.28 2.07 -37.68
C GLU A 85 11.68 3.54 -37.51
N ILE A 86 12.02 3.95 -36.29
CA ILE A 86 12.42 5.32 -35.94
C ILE A 86 13.94 5.51 -36.04
N ILE A 87 14.72 4.44 -35.87
CA ILE A 87 16.20 4.42 -35.92
C ILE A 87 16.67 4.01 -37.30
#